data_AF-K2J503-F1
#
_entry.id   AF-K2J503-F1
#
_cell.length_a   1.000
_cell.length_b   1.000
_cell.length_c   1.000
_cell.angle_alpha   90.00
_cell.angle_beta   90.00
_cell.angle_gamma   90.00
#
_symmetry.space_group_name_H-M   'P 1'
#
loop_
_entity.id
_entity.type
_entity.pdbx_description
1 polymer ?
#
loop_
_entity_poly.entity_id
_entity_poly.type
_entity_poly.pdbx_seq_one_letter_code
_entity_poly.pdbx_strand_id
1 'polypeptide(L)'
;MRKLVLLTVLVAGVAYSAHLFFKFDFSKMPDVPDDGFVLLVGGVKGIMTNVDDVRPERKYRSAKPSDLPEWYEDVWSHCYPPTEAEPMRDYEWGTGARLEAICQIEVDNEQTLVGYIISVPNL
;
A
#
# COMPACT_ATOMS: atom_id res chain seq x y z
N MET A 1 14.29 -40.40 6.12
CA MET A 1 13.01 -39.72 6.40
C MET A 1 13.18 -38.25 6.77
N ARG A 2 13.89 -37.88 7.86
CA ARG A 2 14.06 -36.46 8.29
C ARG A 2 14.61 -35.50 7.21
N LYS A 3 15.63 -35.90 6.45
CA LYS A 3 16.20 -35.08 5.36
C LYS A 3 15.21 -34.85 4.22
N LEU A 4 14.35 -35.83 3.93
CA LEU A 4 13.34 -35.73 2.87
C LEU A 4 12.21 -34.77 3.27
N VAL A 5 11.76 -34.86 4.53
CA VAL A 5 10.76 -33.94 5.10
C VAL A 5 11.28 -32.50 5.10
N LEU A 6 12.53 -32.30 5.53
CA LEU A 6 13.17 -30.98 5.49
C LEU A 6 13.21 -30.42 4.06
N LEU A 7 13.60 -31.24 3.08
CA LEU A 7 13.64 -30.84 1.67
C LEU A 7 12.24 -30.44 1.16
N THR A 8 11.20 -31.24 1.46
CA THR A 8 9.83 -30.94 1.05
C THR A 8 9.31 -29.63 1.64
N VAL A 9 9.57 -29.38 2.93
CA VAL A 9 9.20 -28.12 3.59
C VAL A 9 9.93 -26.94 2.95
N LEU A 10 11.22 -27.09 2.62
CA LEU A 10 12.02 -26.05 1.97
C LEU A 10 11.47 -25.72 0.58
N VAL A 11 11.21 -26.74 -0.24
CA VAL A 11 10.65 -26.57 -1.60
C VAL A 11 9.26 -25.93 -1.53
N ALA A 12 8.40 -26.37 -0.62
CA ALA A 12 7.07 -25.77 -0.43
C ALA A 12 7.17 -24.30 0.02
N GLY A 13 8.11 -23.98 0.90
CA GLY A 13 8.36 -22.60 1.34
C GLY A 13 8.81 -21.69 0.20
N VAL A 14 9.72 -22.16 -0.66
CA VAL A 14 10.18 -21.41 -1.84
C VAL A 14 9.03 -21.21 -2.84
N ALA A 15 8.27 -22.27 -3.15
CA ALA A 15 7.15 -22.19 -4.07
C ALA A 15 6.06 -21.23 -3.56
N TYR A 16 5.76 -21.27 -2.26
CA TYR A 16 4.80 -20.36 -1.64
C TYR A 16 5.28 -18.90 -1.68
N SER A 17 6.57 -18.67 -1.40
CA SER A 17 7.16 -17.33 -1.47
C SER A 17 7.11 -16.76 -2.90
N ALA A 18 7.43 -17.58 -3.91
CA ALA A 18 7.31 -17.21 -5.31
C ALA A 18 5.84 -16.90 -5.69
N HIS A 19 4.89 -17.72 -5.23
CA HIS A 19 3.47 -17.46 -5.43
C HIS A 19 3.04 -16.11 -4.86
N LEU A 20 3.46 -15.76 -3.65
CA LEU A 20 3.18 -14.45 -3.06
C LEU A 20 3.84 -13.31 -3.84
N PHE A 21 5.09 -13.50 -4.29
CA PHE A 21 5.82 -12.51 -5.07
C PHE A 21 5.05 -12.09 -6.33
N PHE A 22 4.52 -13.07 -7.07
CA PHE A 22 3.70 -12.81 -8.25
C PHE A 22 2.30 -12.29 -7.91
N LYS A 23 1.66 -12.82 -6.86
CA LYS A 23 0.32 -12.38 -6.44
C LYS A 23 0.27 -10.89 -6.10
N PHE A 24 1.35 -10.36 -5.52
CA PHE A 24 1.44 -8.95 -5.15
C PHE A 24 2.17 -8.08 -6.18
N ASP A 25 2.55 -8.64 -7.34
CA ASP A 25 3.31 -7.94 -8.39
C ASP A 25 4.58 -7.25 -7.88
N PHE A 26 5.31 -7.89 -6.95
CA PHE A 26 6.55 -7.29 -6.43
C PHE A 26 7.64 -7.11 -7.49
N SER A 27 7.53 -7.77 -8.65
CA SER A 27 8.42 -7.53 -9.81
C SER A 27 8.24 -6.16 -10.47
N LYS A 28 7.08 -5.53 -10.27
CA LYS A 28 6.74 -4.21 -10.81
C LYS A 28 6.76 -3.12 -9.73
N MET A 29 7.16 -3.49 -8.51
CA MET A 29 7.26 -2.54 -7.42
C MET A 29 8.36 -1.52 -7.74
N PRO A 30 8.06 -0.21 -7.72
CA PRO A 30 9.09 0.81 -7.84
C PRO A 30 10.10 0.75 -6.68
N ASP A 31 11.24 1.39 -6.88
CA ASP A 31 12.23 1.54 -5.81
C ASP A 31 11.64 2.32 -4.63
N VAL A 32 11.93 1.83 -3.42
CA VAL A 32 11.48 2.45 -2.18
C VAL A 32 12.57 3.42 -1.71
N PRO A 33 12.24 4.70 -1.49
CA PRO A 33 13.19 5.66 -0.92
C PRO A 33 13.70 5.25 0.46
N ASP A 34 14.87 5.74 0.87
CA ASP A 34 15.49 5.43 2.18
C ASP A 34 14.61 5.85 3.38
N ASP A 35 13.84 6.92 3.22
CA ASP A 35 12.88 7.46 4.17
C ASP A 35 11.45 6.94 3.94
N GLY A 36 11.29 5.98 3.03
CA GLY A 36 10.00 5.42 2.66
C GLY A 36 9.76 4.01 3.19
N PHE A 37 8.51 3.58 3.10
CA PHE A 37 8.13 2.20 3.42
C PHE A 37 7.00 1.68 2.53
N VAL A 38 6.91 0.36 2.42
CA VAL A 38 5.85 -0.32 1.68
C VAL A 38 4.64 -0.57 2.57
N LEU A 39 3.45 -0.27 2.05
CA LEU A 39 2.18 -0.54 2.70
C LEU A 39 1.22 -1.22 1.73
N LEU A 40 0.74 -2.42 2.11
CA LEU A 40 -0.32 -3.15 1.41
C LEU A 40 -1.57 -3.13 2.28
N VAL A 41 -2.57 -2.33 1.92
CA VAL A 41 -3.80 -2.19 2.74
C VAL A 41 -5.03 -1.97 1.87
N GLY A 42 -6.08 -2.77 2.12
CA GLY A 42 -7.38 -2.70 1.42
C GLY A 42 -7.28 -2.54 -0.10
N GLY A 43 -6.43 -3.36 -0.74
CA GLY A 43 -6.23 -3.34 -2.19
C GLY A 43 -5.44 -2.15 -2.74
N VAL A 44 -4.81 -1.35 -1.88
CA VAL A 44 -3.82 -0.34 -2.27
C VAL A 44 -2.43 -0.92 -2.02
N LYS A 45 -1.57 -0.86 -3.04
CA LYS A 45 -0.14 -1.17 -2.94
C LYS A 45 0.62 0.16 -2.97
N GLY A 46 1.03 0.65 -1.81
CA GLY A 46 1.58 1.99 -1.64
C GLY A 46 3.06 1.98 -1.28
N ILE A 47 3.83 2.87 -1.92
CA ILE A 47 5.17 3.30 -1.48
C ILE A 47 4.98 4.62 -0.76
N MET A 48 5.02 4.56 0.57
CA MET A 48 4.83 5.70 1.46
C MET A 48 6.14 6.47 1.52
N THR A 49 6.15 7.72 1.04
CA THR A 49 7.35 8.57 0.99
C THR A 49 7.10 9.83 1.79
N ASN A 50 8.03 10.22 2.67
CA ASN A 50 7.86 11.35 3.60
C ASN A 50 6.64 11.23 4.53
N VAL A 51 6.10 10.02 4.76
CA VAL A 51 4.97 9.77 5.66
C VAL A 51 5.49 9.08 6.91
N ASP A 52 5.05 9.52 8.09
CA ASP A 52 5.41 8.86 9.35
C ASP A 52 4.78 7.46 9.43
N ASP A 53 5.59 6.46 9.78
CA ASP A 53 5.11 5.10 10.03
C ASP A 53 4.44 5.00 11.40
N VAL A 54 3.12 5.15 11.41
CA VAL A 54 2.30 5.13 12.63
C VAL A 54 1.73 3.74 12.95
N ARG A 55 2.24 2.67 12.32
CA ARG A 55 1.82 1.27 12.62
C ARG A 55 1.91 0.89 14.10
N PRO A 56 2.90 1.35 14.88
CA PRO A 56 2.99 0.93 16.28
C PRO A 56 1.81 1.45 17.13
N GLU A 57 1.27 2.63 16.82
CA GLU A 57 0.21 3.29 17.59
C GLU A 57 -1.17 3.24 16.94
N ARG A 58 -1.25 3.00 15.62
CA ARG A 58 -2.46 3.15 14.81
C ARG A 58 -2.57 2.07 13.74
N LYS A 59 -3.78 1.86 13.21
CA LYS A 59 -4.05 0.89 12.15
C LYS A 59 -4.39 1.58 10.85
N TYR A 60 -3.65 1.29 9.78
CA TYR A 60 -3.96 1.81 8.45
C TYR A 60 -5.24 1.19 7.86
N ARG A 61 -5.90 1.98 7.02
CA ARG A 61 -7.00 1.64 6.11
C ARG A 61 -6.73 2.34 4.78
N SER A 62 -7.28 1.80 3.71
CA SER A 62 -7.35 2.49 2.44
C SER A 62 -8.77 2.93 2.14
N ALA A 63 -8.89 3.98 1.35
CA ALA A 63 -10.08 4.29 0.57
C ALA A 63 -9.66 4.48 -0.89
N LYS A 64 -10.53 4.12 -1.83
CA LYS A 64 -10.32 4.32 -3.27
C LYS A 64 -11.37 5.29 -3.81
N PRO A 65 -11.05 6.13 -4.81
CA PRO A 65 -12.05 6.91 -5.53
C PRO A 65 -13.13 5.99 -6.10
N SER A 66 -14.40 6.41 -6.05
CA SER A 66 -15.54 5.60 -6.53
C SER A 66 -15.58 5.45 -8.05
N ASP A 67 -14.93 6.37 -8.75
CA ASP A 67 -14.79 6.45 -10.20
C ASP A 67 -13.45 5.91 -10.71
N LEU A 68 -12.66 5.27 -9.83
CA LEU A 68 -11.39 4.68 -10.22
C LEU A 68 -11.64 3.52 -11.20
N PRO A 69 -11.07 3.54 -12.41
CA PRO A 69 -11.17 2.42 -13.33
C PRO A 69 -10.58 1.13 -12.77
N GLU A 70 -11.24 0.00 -13.04
CA GLU A 70 -10.83 -1.33 -12.54
C GLU A 70 -9.39 -1.70 -12.92
N TRP A 71 -8.88 -1.23 -14.06
CA TRP A 71 -7.51 -1.52 -14.51
C TRP A 71 -6.42 -0.73 -13.76
N TYR A 72 -6.80 0.24 -12.92
CA TYR A 72 -5.90 0.89 -11.97
C TYR A 72 -5.98 0.27 -10.56
N GLU A 73 -6.86 -0.71 -10.37
CA GLU A 73 -6.85 -1.49 -9.15
C GLU A 73 -5.57 -2.34 -9.04
N ASP A 74 -5.06 -2.47 -7.82
CA ASP A 74 -3.89 -3.30 -7.50
C ASP A 74 -2.57 -2.93 -8.21
N VAL A 75 -2.47 -1.71 -8.76
CA VAL A 75 -1.22 -1.14 -9.25
C VAL A 75 -0.40 -0.56 -8.09
N TRP A 76 0.93 -0.63 -8.20
CA TRP A 76 1.83 0.07 -7.28
C TRP A 76 1.68 1.58 -7.44
N SER A 77 1.53 2.26 -6.31
CA SER A 77 1.28 3.70 -6.24
C SER A 77 2.28 4.37 -5.32
N HIS A 78 2.62 5.62 -5.64
CA HIS A 78 3.41 6.47 -4.77
C HIS A 78 2.48 7.26 -3.88
N CYS A 79 2.70 7.18 -2.57
CA CYS A 79 1.85 7.79 -1.56
C CYS A 79 2.63 8.86 -0.80
N TYR A 80 2.08 10.07 -0.76
CA TYR A 80 2.71 11.24 -0.15
C TYR A 80 1.79 11.87 0.89
N PRO A 81 2.32 12.61 1.88
CA PRO A 81 1.50 13.33 2.85
C PRO A 81 0.54 14.29 2.13
N PRO A 82 -0.69 14.45 2.64
CA PRO A 82 -1.63 15.39 2.06
C PRO A 82 -1.11 16.83 2.20
N THR A 83 -1.22 17.59 1.12
CA THR A 83 -0.95 19.02 1.06
C THR A 83 -2.16 19.83 1.55
N GLU A 84 -1.95 21.11 1.90
CA GLU A 84 -3.04 21.98 2.34
C GLU A 84 -4.07 22.29 1.25
N ALA A 85 -3.71 22.13 -0.02
CA ALA A 85 -4.58 22.42 -1.16
C ALA A 85 -5.51 21.25 -1.52
N GLU A 86 -5.36 20.08 -0.91
CA GLU A 86 -6.10 18.89 -1.30
C GLU A 86 -7.49 18.83 -0.63
N PRO A 87 -8.58 18.75 -1.43
CA PRO A 87 -9.95 18.91 -0.95
C PRO A 87 -10.39 17.79 0.02
N MET A 88 -9.66 16.68 0.07
CA MET A 88 -9.95 15.53 0.93
C MET A 88 -9.32 15.63 2.33
N ARG A 89 -8.50 16.64 2.59
CA ARG A 89 -7.91 16.87 3.92
C ARG A 89 -8.99 17.09 4.99
N ASP A 90 -10.05 17.81 4.64
CA ASP A 90 -11.16 18.15 5.54
C ASP A 90 -12.34 17.17 5.44
N TYR A 91 -12.19 16.06 4.72
CA TYR A 91 -13.23 15.04 4.64
C TYR A 91 -13.44 14.36 6.01
N GLU A 92 -14.69 14.15 6.39
CA GLU A 92 -15.01 13.42 7.63
C GLU A 92 -14.78 11.92 7.45
N TRP A 93 -13.55 11.48 7.68
CA TRP A 93 -13.14 10.07 7.64
C TRP A 93 -13.70 9.22 8.82
N GLY A 94 -14.47 9.84 9.71
CA GLY A 94 -14.95 9.26 10.97
C GLY A 94 -14.11 9.66 12.18
N THR A 95 -14.69 9.52 13.38
CA THR A 95 -14.07 9.99 14.63
C THR A 95 -12.71 9.35 14.86
N GLY A 96 -11.67 10.18 14.98
CA GLY A 96 -10.30 9.76 15.27
C GLY A 96 -9.51 9.25 14.06
N ALA A 97 -10.11 9.18 12.87
CA ALA A 97 -9.40 8.90 11.63
C ALA A 97 -8.52 10.09 11.21
N ARG A 98 -7.38 9.80 10.57
CA ARG A 98 -6.45 10.80 10.03
C ARG A 98 -6.06 10.41 8.62
N LEU A 99 -6.11 11.36 7.70
CA LEU A 99 -5.54 11.18 6.37
C LEU A 99 -4.02 11.25 6.49
N GLU A 100 -3.34 10.16 6.17
CA GLU A 100 -1.88 10.03 6.30
C GLU A 100 -1.20 10.20 4.95
N ALA A 101 -1.82 9.71 3.87
CA ALA A 101 -1.28 9.86 2.54
C ALA A 101 -2.32 9.85 1.43
N ILE A 102 -1.94 10.44 0.30
CA ILE A 102 -2.65 10.39 -0.97
C ILE A 102 -1.78 9.63 -1.96
N CYS A 103 -2.37 8.60 -2.57
CA CYS A 103 -1.68 7.67 -3.44
C CYS A 103 -2.01 7.94 -4.90
N GLN A 104 -0.96 8.08 -5.69
CA GLN A 104 -1.03 8.42 -7.11
C GLN A 104 -0.20 7.43 -7.94
N ILE A 105 -0.60 7.28 -9.18
CA ILE A 105 0.18 6.62 -10.23
C ILE A 105 0.46 7.63 -11.34
N GLU A 106 1.56 7.43 -12.06
CA GLU A 106 1.84 8.20 -13.27
C GLU A 106 1.35 7.43 -14.50
N VAL A 107 0.47 8.04 -15.29
CA VAL A 107 -0.02 7.50 -16.56
C VAL A 107 0.05 8.61 -17.60
N ASP A 108 0.70 8.35 -18.73
CA ASP A 108 0.85 9.34 -19.82
C ASP A 108 1.45 10.69 -19.38
N ASN A 109 2.33 10.67 -18.37
CA ASN A 109 2.94 11.83 -17.69
C ASN A 109 1.95 12.67 -16.86
N GLU A 110 0.79 12.12 -16.51
CA GLU A 110 -0.20 12.73 -15.63
C GLU A 110 -0.30 11.94 -14.32
N GLN A 111 -0.37 12.66 -13.20
CA GLN A 111 -0.59 12.06 -11.89
C GLN A 111 -2.07 11.73 -11.71
N THR A 112 -2.38 10.44 -11.66
CA THR A 112 -3.72 9.91 -11.44
C THR A 112 -3.85 9.48 -9.99
N LEU A 113 -4.84 10.03 -9.29
CA LEU A 113 -5.22 9.60 -7.95
C LEU A 113 -5.83 8.19 -7.97
N VAL A 114 -5.29 7.30 -7.14
CA VAL A 114 -5.76 5.90 -7.04
C VAL A 114 -6.18 5.48 -5.64
N GLY A 115 -5.85 6.26 -4.62
CA GLY A 115 -6.25 5.92 -3.27
C GLY A 115 -5.83 6.91 -2.21
N TYR A 116 -6.34 6.65 -1.02
CA TYR A 116 -6.07 7.38 0.20
C TYR A 116 -5.64 6.39 1.27
N ILE A 117 -4.65 6.76 2.07
CA ILE A 117 -4.23 6.01 3.25
C ILE A 117 -4.67 6.78 4.48
N ILE A 118 -5.46 6.11 5.30
CA ILE A 118 -6.07 6.66 6.51
C ILE A 118 -5.58 5.83 7.67
N SER A 119 -5.22 6.45 8.79
CA SER A 119 -4.99 5.73 10.04
C SER A 119 -6.16 5.90 10.99
N VAL A 120 -6.47 4.86 11.76
CA VAL A 120 -7.44 4.90 12.85
C VAL A 120 -6.80 4.46 14.16
N PRO A 121 -7.34 4.85 15.33
CA PRO A 121 -6.84 4.38 16.62
C PRO A 121 -6.91 2.85 16.74
N ASN A 122 -5.96 2.27 17.46
CA ASN A 122 -6.00 0.87 17.86
C ASN A 122 -6.99 0.72 19.03
N LEU A 123 -8.23 0.36 18.71
CA LEU A 123 -9.28 0.03 19.68
C LEU A 123 -9.66 -1.45 19.56
#